data_AF-A0A7M7MVW7-F1
#
_entry.id   AF-A0A7M7MVW7-F1
#
_cell.length_a   1.000
_cell.length_b   1.000
_cell.length_c   1.000
_cell.angle_alpha   90.00
_cell.angle_beta   90.00
_cell.angle_gamma   90.00
#
_symmetry.space_group_name_H-M   'P 1'
#
loop_
_entity.id
_entity.type
_entity.pdbx_description
1 polymer ?
#
loop_
_entity_poly.entity_id
_entity_poly.type
_entity_poly.pdbx_seq_one_letter_code
_entity_poly.pdbx_strand_id
1 'polypeptide(L)' 'MYYMFIEFEDCESVRRLPCMHLFHIDCVDQCLYTNKCCPICRVDIEIFLHKKLENTA' A
#
# COMPACT_ATOMS: atom_id res chain seq x y z
N MET A 1 33.27 7.87 -19.48
CA MET A 1 32.93 7.65 -18.05
C MET A 1 31.46 7.30 -17.98
N TYR A 2 31.12 6.05 -18.34
CA TYR A 2 29.76 5.52 -18.30
C TYR A 2 29.64 4.64 -17.07
N TYR A 3 28.90 5.07 -16.04
CA TYR A 3 28.31 4.17 -15.04
C TYR A 3 27.00 4.81 -14.56
N MET A 4 26.02 4.79 -15.46
CA MET A 4 24.60 4.87 -15.12
C MET A 4 24.11 3.42 -15.02
N PHE A 5 24.46 2.74 -13.94
CA PHE A 5 23.85 1.45 -13.59
C PHE A 5 23.06 1.69 -12.32
N ILE A 6 21.92 2.32 -12.56
CA ILE A 6 20.84 2.36 -11.58
C ILE A 6 20.32 0.93 -11.54
N GLU A 7 20.85 0.15 -10.61
CA GLU A 7 20.31 -1.17 -10.30
C GLU A 7 19.04 -0.93 -9.49
N PHE A 8 17.97 -0.50 -10.18
CA PHE A 8 16.61 -0.63 -9.69
C PHE A 8 16.25 -2.11 -9.79
N GLU A 9 16.78 -2.90 -8.85
CA GLU A 9 16.34 -4.27 -8.63
C GLU A 9 15.44 -4.32 -7.39
N ASP A 10 14.49 -3.40 -7.32
CA ASP A 10 13.41 -3.49 -6.35
C ASP A 10 12.25 -4.16 -7.06
N CYS A 11 12.14 -5.47 -6.85
CA CYS A 11 10.98 -6.28 -7.16
C CYS A 11 9.72 -5.54 -6.65
N GLU A 12 9.10 -4.74 -7.53
CA GLU A 12 8.03 -3.77 -7.21
C GLU A 12 6.79 -4.51 -6.72
N SER A 13 6.83 -4.86 -5.45
CA SER A 13 5.74 -5.49 -4.75
C SER A 13 4.75 -4.37 -4.46
N VAL A 14 3.88 -4.06 -5.42
CA VAL A 14 2.81 -3.08 -5.26
C VAL A 14 1.57 -3.75 -4.68
N ARG A 15 0.95 -3.10 -3.70
CA ARG A 15 -0.33 -3.52 -3.12
C ARG A 15 -1.42 -2.58 -3.59
N ARG A 16 -2.52 -3.19 -4.07
CA ARG A 16 -3.75 -2.46 -4.39
C ARG A 16 -4.63 -2.38 -3.16
N LEU A 17 -4.98 -1.16 -2.78
CA LEU A 17 -5.85 -0.88 -1.65
C LEU A 17 -7.32 -1.01 -2.06
N PRO A 18 -8.24 -1.28 -1.11
CA PRO A 18 -9.69 -1.35 -1.37
C PRO A 18 -10.28 -0.03 -1.90
N CYS A 19 -9.58 1.09 -1.69
CA CYS A 19 -9.91 2.39 -2.30
C CYS A 19 -9.45 2.52 -3.77
N MET A 20 -9.08 1.42 -4.43
CA MET A 20 -8.57 1.31 -5.81
C MET A 20 -7.19 1.93 -6.10
N HIS A 21 -6.51 2.50 -5.11
CA HIS A 21 -5.17 3.06 -5.28
C HIS A 21 -4.08 1.99 -5.16
N LEU A 22 -3.01 2.14 -5.94
CA LEU A 22 -1.84 1.28 -5.93
C LEU A 22 -0.70 2.00 -5.21
N PHE A 23 -0.06 1.31 -4.28
CA PHE A 23 1.10 1.80 -3.57
C PHE A 23 2.13 0.69 -3.46
N HIS A 24 3.42 1.04 -3.40
CA HIS A 24 4.45 0.08 -3.04
C HIS A 24 4.15 -0.52 -1.67
N ILE A 25 4.39 -1.82 -1.51
CA ILE A 25 4.19 -2.54 -0.24
C ILE A 25 4.99 -1.85 0.85
N ASP A 26 6.23 -1.46 0.59
CA ASP A 26 7.07 -0.78 1.58
C ASP A 26 6.48 0.59 2.00
N CYS A 27 6.11 1.41 1.02
CA CYS A 27 5.50 2.73 1.27
C CYS A 27 4.13 2.64 1.95
N VAL A 28 3.29 1.70 1.54
CA VAL A 28 1.97 1.50 2.17
C VAL A 28 2.12 0.90 3.56
N ASP A 29 3.09 0.02 3.80
CA ASP A 29 3.33 -0.58 5.12
C ASP A 29 3.76 0.51 6.12
N GLN A 30 4.68 1.40 5.72
CA GLN A 30 5.06 2.55 6.54
C GLN A 30 3.92 3.56 6.75
N CYS A 31 3.09 3.79 5.73
CA CYS A 31 1.86 4.59 5.89
C CYS A 31 0.92 3.92 6.89
N LEU A 32 0.61 2.63 6.73
CA LEU A 32 -0.26 1.87 7.62
C LEU A 32 0.29 1.80 9.05
N TYR A 33 1.61 1.79 9.21
CA TYR A 33 2.27 1.84 10.51
C TYR A 33 2.02 3.18 11.23
N THR A 34 1.99 4.29 10.49
CA THR A 34 1.83 5.63 11.07
C THR A 34 0.38 6.08 11.16
N ASN A 35 -0.38 5.94 10.07
CA ASN A 35 -1.80 6.27 9.93
C ASN A 35 -2.41 5.35 8.88
N LYS A 36 -3.34 4.46 9.28
CA LYS A 36 -3.95 3.42 8.42
C LYS A 36 -4.88 3.96 7.32
N CYS A 37 -4.62 5.15 6.82
CA CYS A 37 -5.40 5.84 5.81
C CYS A 37 -4.67 5.89 4.47
N CYS A 38 -5.43 5.87 3.39
CA CYS A 38 -4.90 6.14 2.06
C CYS A 38 -4.39 7.59 1.97
N PRO A 39 -3.14 7.85 1.56
CA PRO A 39 -2.61 9.22 1.47
C PRO A 39 -3.25 10.05 0.34
N ILE A 40 -3.89 9.40 -0.65
CA ILE A 40 -4.55 10.09 -1.77
C ILE A 40 -5.98 10.48 -1.42
N CYS A 41 -6.79 9.53 -0.94
CA CYS A 41 -8.21 9.76 -0.67
C CYS A 41 -8.56 9.91 0.81
N ARG A 42 -7.57 9.79 1.72
CA ARG A 42 -7.73 9.84 3.19
C ARG A 42 -8.73 8.83 3.76
N VAL A 43 -9.02 7.79 2.99
CA VAL A 43 -9.94 6.71 3.37
C VAL A 43 -9.18 5.71 4.25
N ASP A 44 -9.74 5.41 5.42
CA ASP A 44 -9.16 4.47 6.37
C ASP A 44 -9.28 3.03 5.86
N ILE A 45 -8.14 2.36 5.69
CA ILE A 45 -8.03 1.01 5.11
C ILE A 45 -8.41 -0.07 6.15
N GLU A 46 -8.26 0.22 7.45
CA GLU A 46 -8.60 -0.72 8.53
C GLU A 46 -10.10 -1.04 8.54
N ILE A 47 -10.93 -0.03 8.27
CA ILE A 47 -12.39 -0.18 8.20
C ILE A 47 -12.80 -1.17 7.09
N PHE A 48 -12.06 -1.23 5.98
CA PHE A 48 -12.35 -2.17 4.90
C PHE A 48 -11.93 -3.62 5.22
N LEU A 49 -10.92 -3.80 6.09
CA LEU A 49 -10.50 -5.13 6.55
C LEU A 49 -11.50 -5.73 7.55
N HIS A 50 -12.04 -4.92 8.45
CA HIS A 50 -13.06 -5.36 9.41
C HIS A 50 -14.36 -5.81 8.72
N LYS A 51 -14.74 -5.19 7.59
CA LYS A 51 -15.89 -5.60 6.79
C LYS A 51 -15.78 -7.00 6.18
N LYS A 52 -14.59 -7.58 6.09
CA LYS A 52 -14.44 -8.94 5.55
C LYS A 52 -14.78 -10.03 6.57
N LEU A 53 -14.72 -9.73 7.86
CA LEU A 53 -15.05 -10.67 8.94
C LEU A 53 -16.56 -10.65 9.30
N GLU A 54 -17.25 -9.52 9.10
CA GLU A 54 -18.70 -9.41 9.37
C GLU A 54 -19.60 -10.06 8.30
N ASN A 55 -19.04 -10.58 7.20
CA ASN A 55 -19.78 -11.31 6.16
C ASN A 55 -19.67 -12.84 6.30
N THR A 56 -19.15 -13.34 7.43
CA THR A 56 -19.08 -14.79 7.72
C THR A 56 -19.72 -15.14 9.07
N ALA A 57 -20.85 -14.52 9.39
CA ALA A 57 -21.70 -14.90 10.52
C ALA A 57 -23.18 -14.80 10.14
#